data_AF-A0A7W4YLX7-F1
#
_entry.id   AF-A0A7W4YLX7-F1
#
_cell.length_a   1.000
_cell.length_b   1.000
_cell.length_c   1.000
_cell.angle_alpha   90.00
_cell.angle_beta   90.00
_cell.angle_gamma   90.00
#
_symmetry.space_group_name_H-M   'P 1'
#
loop_
_entity.id
_entity.type
_entity.pdbx_description
1 polymer ?
#
loop_
_entity_poly.entity_id
_entity_poly.type
_entity_poly.pdbx_seq_one_letter_code
_entity_poly.pdbx_strand_id
1 'polypeptide(L)'
;MSNSDLVPEPNIGALRLNLARLRHDRGFSFDELAARSGVGRATVVALESGKPRLARDQTATTGTLITWWRLANALGVDLGDLLRPLYEEGPV
;
A
#
# COMPACT_ATOMS: atom_id res chain seq x y z
N MET A 1 -13.80 -14.14 25.26
CA MET A 1 -12.78 -14.29 24.20
C MET A 1 -13.50 -13.98 22.91
N SER A 2 -13.26 -12.79 22.34
CA SER A 2 -13.87 -12.45 21.05
C SER A 2 -13.07 -13.15 19.95
N ASN A 3 -13.73 -13.52 18.85
CA ASN A 3 -13.10 -14.24 17.74
C ASN A 3 -11.92 -13.46 17.10
N SER A 4 -11.81 -12.17 17.39
CA SER A 4 -10.73 -11.26 16.97
C SER A 4 -9.42 -11.39 17.76
N ASP A 5 -9.43 -12.05 18.92
CA ASP A 5 -8.21 -12.22 19.75
C ASP A 5 -7.28 -13.34 19.24
N LEU A 6 -7.73 -14.13 18.24
CA LEU A 6 -7.01 -15.31 17.73
C LEU A 6 -6.36 -15.12 16.35
N VAL A 7 -6.67 -14.02 15.65
CA VAL A 7 -6.15 -13.74 14.30
C VAL A 7 -5.44 -12.40 14.32
N PRO A 8 -4.12 -12.35 14.02
CA PRO A 8 -3.40 -11.09 13.93
C PRO A 8 -3.99 -10.17 12.86
N GLU A 9 -4.17 -8.89 13.19
CA GLU A 9 -4.56 -7.89 12.21
C GLU A 9 -3.37 -7.54 11.30
N PRO A 10 -3.60 -7.35 9.99
CA PRO A 10 -2.53 -7.01 9.05
C PRO A 10 -1.92 -5.64 9.32
N ASN A 11 -0.60 -5.54 9.23
CA ASN A 11 0.12 -4.27 9.38
C ASN A 11 0.06 -3.42 8.10
N ILE A 12 -1.06 -2.74 7.89
CA ILE A 12 -1.26 -1.81 6.77
C ILE A 12 -0.24 -0.65 6.82
N GLY A 13 0.21 -0.27 8.02
CA GLY A 13 1.22 0.75 8.24
C GLY A 13 2.55 0.42 7.59
N ALA A 14 3.05 -0.78 7.82
CA ALA A 14 4.28 -1.27 7.21
C ALA A 14 4.13 -1.44 5.69
N LEU A 15 2.98 -1.92 5.21
CA LEU A 15 2.73 -2.06 3.78
C LEU A 15 2.85 -0.73 3.01
N ARG A 16 2.21 0.35 3.49
CA ARG A 16 2.28 1.66 2.82
C ARG A 16 3.70 2.25 2.84
N LEU A 17 4.45 2.03 3.91
CA LEU A 17 5.84 2.49 4.02
C LEU A 17 6.75 1.72 3.06
N ASN A 18 6.55 0.41 2.91
CA ASN A 18 7.28 -0.39 1.93
C ASN A 18 6.97 0.04 0.49
N LEU A 19 5.71 0.36 0.17
CA LEU A 19 5.35 0.92 -1.13
C LEU A 19 6.13 2.22 -1.41
N ALA A 20 6.13 3.15 -0.45
CA ALA A 20 6.85 4.42 -0.57
C ALA A 20 8.35 4.18 -0.77
N ARG A 21 8.95 3.30 0.04
CA ARG A 21 10.37 2.93 -0.08
C ARG A 21 10.68 2.36 -1.47
N LEU A 22 9.93 1.35 -1.94
CA LEU A 22 10.16 0.73 -3.25
C LEU A 22 9.99 1.71 -4.42
N ARG A 23 9.06 2.67 -4.30
CA ARG A 23 8.88 3.76 -5.27
C ARG A 23 10.10 4.69 -5.27
N HIS A 24 10.58 5.09 -4.10
CA HIS A 24 11.77 5.94 -3.94
C HIS A 24 13.05 5.25 -4.42
N ASP A 25 13.25 3.97 -4.10
CA ASP A 25 14.40 3.17 -4.53
C ASP A 25 14.51 3.07 -6.07
N ARG A 26 13.38 3.22 -6.78
CA ARG A 26 13.31 3.25 -8.25
C ARG A 26 13.40 4.64 -8.85
N GLY A 27 13.44 5.68 -8.02
CA GLY A 27 13.39 7.07 -8.47
C GLY A 27 12.06 7.47 -9.09
N PHE A 28 10.97 6.73 -8.83
CA PHE A 28 9.67 7.04 -9.41
C PHE A 28 8.99 8.18 -8.66
N SER A 29 8.49 9.16 -9.42
CA SER A 29 7.48 10.09 -8.92
C SER A 29 6.14 9.36 -8.76
N PHE A 30 5.18 10.00 -8.08
CA PHE A 30 3.81 9.49 -8.05
C PHE A 30 3.19 9.36 -9.44
N ASP A 31 3.50 10.31 -10.34
CA ASP A 31 2.99 10.31 -11.70
C ASP A 31 3.58 9.15 -12.52
N GLU A 32 4.88 8.89 -12.35
CA GLU A 32 5.58 7.80 -13.01
C GLU A 32 5.03 6.43 -12.57
N LEU A 33 4.88 6.21 -11.26
CA LEU A 33 4.33 4.95 -10.75
C LEU A 33 2.87 4.77 -11.18
N ALA A 34 2.07 5.84 -11.18
CA ALA A 34 0.68 5.81 -11.65
C ALA A 34 0.59 5.43 -13.14
N ALA A 35 1.42 6.04 -13.98
CA ALA A 35 1.47 5.76 -15.41
C ALA A 35 1.86 4.30 -15.69
N ARG A 36 2.92 3.80 -15.03
CA ARG A 36 3.41 2.42 -15.21
C ARG A 36 2.44 1.35 -14.73
N SER A 37 1.76 1.60 -13.61
CA SER A 37 0.84 0.63 -12.99
C SER A 37 -0.58 0.69 -13.55
N GLY A 38 -0.95 1.76 -14.26
CA GLY A 38 -2.34 2.05 -14.60
C GLY A 38 -3.23 2.30 -13.37
N VAL A 39 -2.63 2.58 -12.21
CA VAL A 39 -3.33 2.97 -10.98
C VAL A 39 -3.38 4.49 -10.94
N GLY A 40 -4.57 5.06 -10.70
CA GLY A 40 -4.71 6.52 -10.65
C GLY A 40 -3.80 7.16 -9.60
N ARG A 41 -3.15 8.29 -9.93
CA ARG A 41 -2.22 9.02 -9.06
C ARG A 41 -2.77 9.28 -7.65
N ALA A 42 -4.03 9.73 -7.55
CA ALA A 42 -4.68 9.97 -6.26
C ALA A 42 -4.84 8.68 -5.42
N THR A 43 -4.91 7.51 -6.06
CA THR A 43 -4.86 6.21 -5.37
C THR A 43 -3.47 5.93 -4.82
N VAL A 44 -2.42 6.10 -5.63
CA VAL A 44 -1.03 5.87 -5.18
C VAL A 44 -0.70 6.77 -3.97
N VAL A 45 -1.04 8.06 -4.05
CA VAL A 45 -0.84 9.01 -2.95
C VAL A 45 -1.65 8.63 -1.71
N ALA A 46 -2.92 8.21 -1.87
CA ALA A 46 -3.75 7.80 -0.74
C ALA A 46 -3.23 6.52 -0.06
N LEU A 47 -2.74 5.56 -0.85
CA LEU A 47 -2.14 4.33 -0.32
C LEU A 47 -0.89 4.65 0.52
N GLU A 48 0.06 5.43 -0.02
CA GLU A 48 1.30 5.75 0.69
C GLU A 48 1.07 6.64 1.92
N SER A 49 0.20 7.65 1.82
CA SER A 49 -0.09 8.54 2.96
C SER A 49 -1.00 7.88 4.01
N GLY A 50 -1.76 6.86 3.62
CA GLY A 50 -2.89 6.32 4.38
C GLY A 50 -3.90 7.39 4.80
N LYS A 51 -3.98 8.49 4.04
CA LYS A 51 -4.96 9.55 4.24
C LYS A 51 -6.07 9.44 3.20
N PRO A 52 -7.31 9.81 3.55
CA PRO A 52 -8.42 9.79 2.60
C PRO A 52 -8.18 10.79 1.47
N ARG A 53 -8.70 10.49 0.26
CA ARG A 53 -8.57 11.38 -0.91
C ARG A 53 -9.35 12.69 -0.76
N LEU A 54 -10.39 12.69 0.07
CA LEU A 54 -11.26 13.84 0.32
C LEU A 54 -11.27 14.13 1.81
N ALA A 55 -11.34 15.41 2.19
CA ALA A 55 -11.43 15.85 3.60
C ALA A 55 -12.79 15.53 4.28
N ARG A 56 -13.61 14.67 3.66
CA ARG A 56 -14.87 14.19 4.24
C ARG A 56 -14.62 12.84 4.88
N ASP A 57 -15.06 12.69 6.12
CA ASP A 57 -15.16 11.49 6.97
C ASP A 57 -15.25 10.14 6.21
N GLN A 58 -14.15 9.74 5.58
CA GLN A 58 -14.02 8.52 4.80
C GLN A 58 -12.72 7.85 5.21
N THR A 59 -12.75 6.53 5.33
CA THR A 59 -11.56 5.73 5.55
C THR A 59 -10.64 5.82 4.34
N ALA A 60 -9.33 5.95 4.57
CA ALA A 60 -8.34 5.85 3.49
C ALA A 60 -8.45 4.47 2.82
N THR A 61 -8.34 4.43 1.49
CA THR A 61 -8.35 3.14 0.78
C THR A 61 -7.13 2.33 1.16
N THR A 62 -7.31 1.03 1.40
CA THR A 62 -6.23 0.05 1.59
C THR A 62 -5.84 -0.63 0.27
N GLY A 63 -6.49 -0.26 -0.85
CA GLY A 63 -6.30 -0.88 -2.16
C GLY A 63 -6.99 -2.23 -2.29
N THR A 64 -7.20 -2.68 -3.53
CA THR A 64 -7.63 -4.05 -3.82
C THR A 64 -6.41 -4.92 -4.13
N LEU A 65 -6.56 -6.24 -4.10
CA LEU A 65 -5.51 -7.16 -4.54
C LEU A 65 -5.00 -6.82 -5.95
N ILE A 66 -5.90 -6.45 -6.87
CA ILE A 66 -5.54 -6.06 -8.23
C ILE A 66 -4.73 -4.76 -8.26
N THR A 67 -5.03 -3.80 -7.38
CA THR A 67 -4.22 -2.59 -7.23
C THR A 67 -2.79 -2.95 -6.80
N TRP A 68 -2.64 -3.79 -5.77
CA TRP A 68 -1.33 -4.23 -5.29
C TRP A 68 -0.56 -5.05 -6.33
N TRP A 69 -1.23 -5.94 -7.05
CA TRP A 69 -0.63 -6.70 -8.15
C TRP A 69 -0.09 -5.79 -9.27
N ARG A 70 -0.85 -4.76 -9.67
CA ARG A 70 -0.38 -3.78 -10.66
C ARG A 70 0.82 -2.97 -10.18
N LEU A 71 0.82 -2.56 -8.92
CA LEU A 71 1.94 -1.85 -8.31
C LEU A 71 3.19 -2.74 -8.25
N ALA A 72 3.05 -4.02 -7.85
CA ALA A 72 4.15 -4.98 -7.84
C ALA A 72 4.79 -5.13 -9.23
N ASN A 73 3.96 -5.29 -10.28
CA ASN A 73 4.45 -5.36 -11.67
C ASN A 73 5.14 -4.07 -12.12
N ALA A 74 4.58 -2.90 -11.81
CA ALA A 74 5.18 -1.60 -12.17
C ALA A 74 6.51 -1.35 -11.46
N LEU A 75 6.65 -1.87 -10.24
CA LEU A 75 7.91 -1.89 -9.50
C LEU A 75 8.80 -3.05 -9.98
N GLY A 76 8.30 -4.09 -10.65
CA GLY A 76 9.12 -5.26 -10.96
C GLY A 76 9.60 -5.97 -9.69
N VAL A 77 8.69 -6.13 -8.73
CA VAL A 77 8.85 -7.03 -7.57
C VAL A 77 7.74 -8.07 -7.59
N ASP A 78 7.99 -9.22 -6.98
CA ASP A 78 6.92 -10.18 -6.75
C ASP A 78 5.87 -9.62 -5.79
N LEU A 79 4.60 -9.95 -6.04
CA LEU A 79 3.48 -9.48 -5.21
C LEU A 79 3.66 -9.91 -3.75
N GLY A 80 4.15 -11.13 -3.51
CA GLY A 80 4.42 -11.63 -2.17
C GLY A 80 5.46 -10.81 -1.42
N ASP A 81 6.48 -10.30 -2.11
CA ASP A 81 7.52 -9.46 -1.51
C ASP A 81 7.04 -8.05 -1.24
N LEU A 82 6.19 -7.50 -2.11
CA LEU A 82 5.51 -6.23 -1.85
C LEU A 82 4.63 -6.30 -0.59
N LEU A 83 3.89 -7.42 -0.41
CA LEU A 83 2.93 -7.61 0.68
C LEU A 83 3.55 -8.15 1.97
N ARG A 84 4.80 -8.62 1.96
CA ARG A 84 5.51 -9.18 3.12
C ARG A 84 5.42 -8.33 4.42
N PRO A 85 5.45 -6.99 4.37
CA PRO A 85 5.34 -6.18 5.58
C PRO A 85 4.01 -6.31 6.34
N LEU A 86 2.97 -6.90 5.73
CA LEU A 86 1.71 -7.17 6.44
C LEU A 86 1.87 -8.07 7.67
N TYR A 87 2.94 -8.87 7.71
CA TYR A 87 3.27 -9.79 8.80
C TYR A 87 4.21 -9.17 9.86
N GLU A 88 4.65 -7.92 9.67
CA GLU A 88 5.49 -7.24 10.66
C GLU A 88 4.64 -6.81 11.87
N GLU A 89 5.21 -6.90 13.07
CA GLU A 89 4.58 -6.32 14.26
C GLU A 89 4.39 -4.81 14.05
N GLY A 90 3.22 -4.29 14.46
CA GLY A 90 2.88 -2.87 14.33
C GLY A 90 3.96 -1.99 14.96
N PRO A 91 4.22 -0.78 14.42
CA PRO A 91 5.10 0.15 15.11
C PRO A 91 4.53 0.43 16.51
N VAL A 92 5.37 0.27 17.53
CA VAL A 92 5.18 0.78 18.90
C VAL A 92 4.99 2.29 18.92
#